data_AF-A0A286T5U3-F1
#
_entry.id   AF-A0A286T5U3-F1
#
_cell.length_a   1.000
_cell.length_b   1.000
_cell.length_c   1.000
_cell.angle_alpha   90.00
_cell.angle_beta   90.00
_cell.angle_gamma   90.00
#
_symmetry.space_group_name_H-M   'P 1'
#
loop_
_entity.id
_entity.type
_entity.pdbx_description
1 polymer ?
#
loop_
_entity_poly.entity_id
_entity_poly.type
_entity_poly.pdbx_seq_one_letter_code
_entity_poly.pdbx_strand_id
1 'polypeptide(L)'
;TLKINTYPQNVTPKVVIGQVHGYDIKQALVKLVWEGSNKPVRALLNDRFLPDNKKCSNCHTFSVDLGKVRAGEDWSYQIEVNKQGIILQAAGKTRNIRWGDKVDGKTLSKDWANNSNAF
;
A
#
# COMPACT_ATOMS: atom_id res chain seq x y z
N THR A 1 1.60 6.63 15.03
CA THR A 1 0.83 5.61 15.76
C THR A 1 -0.65 5.86 15.52
N LEU A 2 -1.49 4.84 15.50
CA LEU A 2 -2.93 4.97 15.30
C LEU A 2 -3.70 3.85 16.01
N LYS A 3 -5.02 4.06 16.12
CA LYS A 3 -5.97 3.10 16.67
C LYS A 3 -7.27 3.19 15.90
N ILE A 4 -7.84 2.04 15.56
CA ILE A 4 -9.17 1.96 14.94
C ILE A 4 -10.18 1.70 16.06
N ASN A 5 -10.94 2.71 16.43
CA ASN A 5 -11.88 2.66 17.55
C ASN A 5 -13.24 2.05 17.16
N THR A 6 -13.79 2.48 16.03
CA THR A 6 -15.13 2.08 15.57
C THR A 6 -15.11 1.76 14.09
N TYR A 7 -15.95 0.81 13.69
CA TYR A 7 -16.13 0.38 12.31
C TYR A 7 -17.50 -0.32 12.15
N PRO A 8 -18.10 -0.30 10.95
CA PRO A 8 -19.35 -1.00 10.70
C PRO A 8 -19.26 -2.51 11.02
N GLN A 9 -20.21 -3.03 11.81
CA GLN A 9 -20.24 -4.45 12.19
C GLN A 9 -20.99 -5.33 11.18
N ASN A 10 -21.93 -4.75 10.43
CA ASN A 10 -22.85 -5.48 9.55
C ASN A 10 -22.32 -5.66 8.12
N VAL A 11 -21.11 -5.15 7.84
CA VAL A 11 -20.43 -5.27 6.54
C VAL A 11 -18.96 -5.55 6.79
N THR A 12 -18.25 -6.05 5.78
CA THR A 12 -16.78 -6.07 5.85
C THR A 12 -16.28 -4.63 5.82
N PRO A 13 -15.68 -4.11 6.91
CA PRO A 13 -15.12 -2.76 6.88
C PRO A 13 -13.92 -2.73 5.93
N LYS A 14 -13.65 -1.57 5.36
CA LYS A 14 -12.40 -1.32 4.62
C LYS A 14 -12.06 0.15 4.75
N VAL A 15 -10.89 0.44 5.29
CA VAL A 15 -10.37 1.79 5.44
C VAL A 15 -8.94 1.87 4.94
N VAL A 16 -8.63 2.93 4.19
CA VAL A 16 -7.24 3.28 3.82
C VAL A 16 -6.68 4.08 4.98
N ILE A 17 -5.64 3.56 5.63
CA ILE A 17 -5.01 4.17 6.81
C ILE A 17 -3.75 4.96 6.48
N GLY A 18 -3.22 4.77 5.27
CA GLY A 18 -2.04 5.45 4.76
C GLY A 18 -1.92 5.20 3.25
N GLN A 19 -1.35 6.16 2.54
CA GLN A 19 -1.10 6.03 1.11
C GLN A 19 0.13 6.81 0.71
N VAL A 20 0.80 6.33 -0.34
CA VAL A 20 1.79 7.10 -1.09
C VAL A 20 1.25 7.24 -2.51
N HIS A 21 1.14 8.48 -2.96
CA HIS A 21 0.51 8.82 -4.22
C HIS A 21 1.35 9.89 -4.89
N GLY A 22 1.88 9.58 -6.07
CA GLY A 22 2.71 10.52 -6.80
C GLY A 22 1.90 11.71 -7.32
N TYR A 23 2.57 12.83 -7.52
CA TYR A 23 2.03 14.00 -8.19
C TYR A 23 1.70 13.67 -9.65
N ASP A 24 0.55 14.14 -10.14
CA ASP A 24 0.05 13.91 -11.50
C ASP A 24 0.02 12.45 -11.98
N ILE A 25 -0.18 11.51 -11.04
CA ILE A 25 -0.36 10.10 -11.32
C ILE A 25 -1.70 9.66 -10.75
N LYS A 26 -2.59 9.07 -11.55
CA LYS A 26 -3.96 8.75 -11.07
C LYS A 26 -4.02 7.60 -10.06
N GLN A 27 -3.06 6.69 -10.09
CA GLN A 27 -3.01 5.52 -9.22
C GLN A 27 -2.06 5.78 -8.05
N ALA A 28 -2.48 5.51 -6.81
CA ALA A 28 -1.56 5.50 -5.68
C ALA A 28 -0.51 4.39 -5.87
N LEU A 29 0.75 4.66 -5.53
CA LEU A 29 1.78 3.63 -5.46
C LEU A 29 1.44 2.61 -4.37
N VAL A 30 1.12 3.10 -3.17
CA VAL A 30 0.76 2.28 -1.99
C VAL A 30 -0.58 2.73 -1.43
N LYS A 31 -1.47 1.79 -1.13
CA LYS A 31 -2.57 1.99 -0.18
C LYS A 31 -2.49 0.95 0.93
N LEU A 32 -2.22 1.39 2.15
CA LEU A 32 -2.29 0.53 3.32
C LEU A 32 -3.74 0.46 3.80
N VAL A 33 -4.29 -0.74 3.89
CA VAL A 33 -5.69 -0.97 4.23
C VAL A 33 -5.85 -1.86 5.45
N TRP A 34 -6.83 -1.52 6.28
CA TRP A 34 -7.36 -2.38 7.33
C TRP A 34 -8.80 -2.76 6.98
N GLU A 35 -9.11 -4.05 7.06
CA GLU A 35 -10.39 -4.62 6.57
C GLU A 35 -11.15 -5.41 7.64
N GLY A 36 -10.95 -5.04 8.92
CA GLY A 36 -11.55 -5.71 10.07
C GLY A 36 -10.54 -6.55 10.84
N SER A 37 -10.81 -6.77 12.13
CA SER A 37 -9.92 -7.48 13.06
C SER A 37 -9.56 -8.92 12.63
N ASN A 38 -10.40 -9.54 11.80
CA ASN A 38 -10.20 -10.91 11.33
C ASN A 38 -9.39 -11.00 10.03
N LYS A 39 -9.16 -9.87 9.34
CA LYS A 39 -8.43 -9.79 8.08
C LYS A 39 -7.04 -9.20 8.30
N PRO A 40 -6.05 -9.56 7.47
CA PRO A 40 -4.75 -8.93 7.55
C PRO A 40 -4.84 -7.45 7.15
N VAL A 41 -4.00 -6.63 7.79
CA VAL A 41 -3.57 -5.35 7.23
C VAL A 41 -2.80 -5.67 5.94
N ARG A 42 -3.16 -5.01 4.84
CA ARG A 42 -2.53 -5.24 3.55
C ARG A 42 -2.03 -3.94 2.94
N ALA A 43 -0.89 -3.98 2.28
CA ALA A 43 -0.54 -2.96 1.31
C ALA A 43 -1.05 -3.38 -0.07
N LEU A 44 -1.87 -2.53 -0.69
CA LEU A 44 -2.24 -2.63 -2.08
C LEU A 44 -1.25 -1.81 -2.90
N LEU A 45 -0.55 -2.45 -3.82
CA LEU A 45 0.52 -1.87 -4.62
C LEU A 45 0.13 -1.90 -6.09
N ASN A 46 0.31 -0.79 -6.80
CA ASN A 46 0.15 -0.77 -8.25
C ASN A 46 1.49 -1.08 -8.93
N ASP A 47 1.48 -2.06 -9.84
CA ASP A 47 2.68 -2.53 -10.52
C ASP A 47 3.31 -1.42 -11.38
N ARG A 48 2.50 -0.60 -12.05
CA ARG A 48 2.91 0.52 -12.90
C ARG A 48 1.86 1.63 -12.83
N PHE A 49 2.06 2.69 -13.62
CA PHE A 49 1.15 3.82 -13.75
C PHE A 49 1.22 4.45 -15.14
N LEU A 50 0.38 5.45 -15.39
CA LEU A 50 0.54 6.41 -16.47
C LEU A 50 0.66 7.83 -15.90
N PRO A 51 1.52 8.69 -16.46
CA PRO A 51 1.64 10.08 -16.05
C PRO A 51 0.41 10.91 -16.49
N ASP A 52 0.40 12.19 -16.12
CA ASP A 52 -0.62 13.19 -16.49
C ASP A 52 -2.05 12.82 -16.03
N ASN A 53 -2.17 12.18 -14.87
CA ASN A 53 -3.43 11.68 -14.32
C ASN A 53 -4.23 10.77 -15.27
N LYS A 54 -3.55 10.11 -16.22
CA LYS A 54 -4.20 9.22 -17.18
C LYS A 54 -4.69 7.94 -16.51
N LYS A 55 -5.85 7.46 -16.96
CA LYS A 55 -6.35 6.16 -16.52
C LYS A 55 -5.50 5.07 -17.17
N CYS A 56 -4.81 4.29 -16.33
CA CYS A 56 -4.04 3.14 -16.77
C CYS A 56 -4.95 1.90 -16.82
N SER A 57 -5.15 1.34 -18.02
CA SER A 57 -5.98 0.17 -18.25
C SER A 57 -5.22 -1.16 -18.10
N ASN A 58 -3.89 -1.14 -18.21
CA ASN A 58 -3.01 -2.30 -18.11
C ASN A 58 -2.14 -2.30 -16.83
N CYS A 59 -2.49 -1.45 -15.87
CA CYS A 59 -1.93 -1.47 -14.53
C CYS A 59 -2.64 -2.52 -13.67
N HIS A 60 -1.88 -3.22 -12.86
CA HIS A 60 -2.38 -4.26 -11.98
C HIS A 60 -2.10 -3.89 -10.53
N THR A 61 -3.09 -4.06 -9.69
CA THR A 61 -2.90 -3.99 -8.25
C THR A 61 -2.62 -5.39 -7.71
N PHE A 62 -1.61 -5.53 -6.85
CA PHE A 62 -1.34 -6.73 -6.06
C PHE A 62 -1.31 -6.37 -4.58
N SER A 63 -1.39 -7.38 -3.70
CA SER A 63 -1.46 -7.14 -2.26
C SER A 63 -0.38 -7.86 -1.48
N VAL A 64 0.12 -7.20 -0.45
CA VAL A 64 1.12 -7.73 0.48
C VAL A 64 0.50 -7.79 1.87
N ASP A 65 0.47 -8.98 2.46
CA ASP A 65 0.02 -9.21 3.84
C ASP A 65 1.09 -8.73 4.84
N LEU A 66 0.67 -7.89 5.77
CA LEU A 66 1.51 -7.34 6.83
C LEU A 66 1.14 -7.83 8.24
N GLY A 67 0.24 -8.80 8.38
CA GLY A 67 -0.21 -9.31 9.68
C GLY A 67 -1.59 -8.79 10.06
N LYS A 68 -2.03 -9.05 11.29
CA LYS A 68 -3.37 -8.67 11.78
C LYS A 68 -3.25 -7.71 12.95
N VAL A 69 -4.17 -6.77 13.04
CA VAL A 69 -4.37 -5.90 14.21
C VAL A 69 -5.86 -5.85 14.49
N ARG A 70 -6.24 -5.98 15.77
CA ARG A 70 -7.64 -5.88 16.17
C ARG A 70 -8.01 -4.41 16.37
N ALA A 71 -9.28 -4.09 16.13
CA ALA A 71 -9.81 -2.81 16.57
C ALA A 71 -9.65 -2.66 18.09
N GLY A 72 -9.43 -1.43 18.55
CA GLY A 72 -9.13 -1.14 19.95
C GLY A 72 -7.65 -1.27 20.34
N GLU A 73 -6.81 -1.88 19.50
CA GLU A 73 -5.36 -1.97 19.74
C GLU A 73 -4.63 -0.75 19.17
N ASP A 74 -3.68 -0.21 19.91
CA ASP A 74 -2.75 0.81 19.43
C ASP A 74 -1.63 0.16 18.62
N TRP A 75 -1.32 0.74 17.46
CA TRP A 75 -0.29 0.19 16.58
C TRP A 75 0.32 1.28 15.70
N SER A 76 1.44 0.94 15.06
CA SER A 76 2.13 1.82 14.12
C SER A 76 2.31 1.14 12.77
N TYR A 77 2.45 1.97 11.75
CA TYR A 77 2.95 1.56 10.46
C TYR A 77 4.04 2.52 10.00
N GLN A 78 4.87 2.05 9.08
CA GLN A 78 5.80 2.83 8.29
C GLN A 78 5.65 2.46 6.82
N ILE A 79 5.58 3.47 5.97
CA ILE A 79 5.73 3.34 4.53
C ILE A 79 6.91 4.23 4.17
N GLU A 80 8.00 3.62 3.75
CA GLU A 80 9.16 4.34 3.24
C GLU A 80 9.34 4.01 1.77
N VAL A 81 9.42 5.06 0.94
CA VAL A 81 9.72 4.96 -0.48
C VAL A 81 11.06 5.63 -0.70
N ASN A 82 12.01 4.89 -1.27
CA ASN A 82 13.37 5.36 -1.47
C ASN A 82 13.93 4.89 -2.82
N LYS A 83 15.20 5.19 -3.08
CA LYS A 83 15.87 4.85 -4.36
C LYS A 83 15.96 3.34 -4.62
N GLN A 84 15.87 2.50 -3.60
CA GLN A 84 15.96 1.05 -3.70
C GLN A 84 14.60 0.40 -3.90
N GLY A 85 13.55 0.96 -3.30
CA GLY A 85 12.22 0.35 -3.32
C GLY A 85 11.26 0.92 -2.30
N ILE A 86 10.41 0.04 -1.80
CA ILE A 86 9.43 0.31 -0.75
C ILE A 86 9.75 -0.57 0.46
N ILE A 87 9.81 0.05 1.64
CA ILE A 87 9.82 -0.64 2.93
C ILE A 87 8.46 -0.42 3.59
N LEU A 88 7.78 -1.52 3.87
CA LEU A 88 6.48 -1.56 4.52
C LEU A 88 6.62 -2.24 5.88
N GLN A 89 6.23 -1.54 6.94
CA GLN A 89 6.14 -2.11 8.27
C GLN A 89 4.76 -1.85 8.84
N ALA A 90 4.07 -2.89 9.27
CA ALA A 90 2.77 -2.79 9.93
C ALA A 90 2.48 -4.11 10.63
N ALA A 91 1.63 -4.09 11.66
CA ALA A 91 1.03 -5.30 12.24
C ALA A 91 2.04 -6.43 12.58
N GLY A 92 3.25 -6.06 13.00
CA GLY A 92 4.33 -6.99 13.37
C GLY A 92 5.12 -7.58 12.19
N LYS A 93 4.86 -7.19 10.93
CA LYS A 93 5.65 -7.63 9.78
C LYS A 93 6.36 -6.48 9.09
N THR A 94 7.53 -6.82 8.54
CA THR A 94 8.29 -5.98 7.62
C THR A 94 8.37 -6.63 6.24
N ARG A 95 8.21 -5.83 5.19
CA ARG A 95 8.33 -6.23 3.79
C ARG A 95 9.15 -5.20 3.03
N ASN A 96 10.21 -5.67 2.39
CA ASN A 96 11.07 -4.88 1.53
C ASN A 96 10.83 -5.33 0.08
N ILE A 97 10.49 -4.40 -0.79
CA ILE A 97 10.17 -4.69 -2.19
C ILE A 97 10.99 -3.73 -3.04
N ARG A 98 11.94 -4.25 -3.83
CA ARG A 98 12.79 -3.40 -4.66
C ARG A 98 12.10 -3.05 -5.97
N TRP A 99 12.54 -1.96 -6.57
CA TRP A 99 12.13 -1.61 -7.93
C TRP A 99 12.56 -2.69 -8.92
N GLY A 100 11.61 -3.24 -9.67
CA GLY A 100 11.79 -4.36 -10.60
C GLY A 100 11.57 -5.74 -9.99
N ASP A 101 11.32 -5.86 -8.68
CA ASP A 101 11.01 -7.15 -8.07
C ASP A 101 9.65 -7.67 -8.51
N LYS A 102 9.55 -9.00 -8.62
CA LYS A 102 8.30 -9.70 -8.87
C LYS A 102 7.71 -10.17 -7.54
N VAL A 103 6.53 -9.67 -7.19
CA VAL A 103 5.76 -10.05 -6.00
C VAL A 103 4.40 -10.56 -6.48
N ASP A 104 4.06 -11.79 -6.08
CA ASP A 104 2.78 -12.42 -6.45
C ASP A 104 2.48 -12.35 -7.96
N GLY A 105 3.49 -12.67 -8.78
CA GLY A 105 3.33 -12.65 -10.23
C GLY A 105 3.42 -11.27 -10.90
N LYS A 106 3.44 -10.17 -10.15
CA LYS A 106 3.47 -8.79 -10.68
C LYS A 106 4.81 -8.12 -10.41
N THR A 107 5.32 -7.39 -11.39
CA THR A 107 6.59 -6.66 -11.27
C THR A 107 6.32 -5.22 -10.85
N LEU A 108 6.88 -4.78 -9.73
CA LEU A 108 6.84 -3.38 -9.33
C LEU A 108 7.76 -2.58 -10.25
N SER A 109 7.21 -1.78 -11.17
CA SER A 109 7.98 -1.09 -12.22
C SER A 109 9.05 -0.19 -11.62
N LYS A 110 10.19 -0.11 -12.32
CA LYS A 110 11.26 0.84 -12.00
C LYS A 110 10.87 2.28 -12.29
N ASP A 111 9.84 2.51 -13.12
CA ASP A 111 9.34 3.86 -13.44
C ASP A 111 8.84 4.60 -12.20
N TRP A 112 8.40 3.86 -11.18
CA TRP A 112 8.01 4.45 -9.90
C TRP A 112 9.17 5.14 -9.21
N ALA A 113 10.42 4.75 -9.44
CA ALA A 113 11.61 5.37 -8.84
C ALA A 113 11.97 6.72 -9.47
N ASN A 114 11.25 7.17 -10.51
CA ASN A 114 11.54 8.44 -11.16
C ASN A 114 11.25 9.62 -10.21
N ASN A 115 12.24 10.50 -10.04
CA ASN A 115 12.13 11.69 -9.20
C ASN A 115 11.00 12.64 -9.64
N SER A 116 10.58 12.60 -10.92
CA SER A 116 9.45 13.39 -11.41
C SER A 116 8.11 13.01 -10.77
N ASN A 117 8.00 11.82 -10.18
CA ASN A 117 6.76 11.35 -9.57
C ASN A 117 6.44 12.03 -8.22
N ALA A 118 7.42 12.71 -7.60
CA ALA A 118 7.32 13.48 -6.35
C ALA A 118 6.43 12.82 -5.27
N PHE A 119 7.02 11.92 -4.47
CA PHE A 119 6.36 11.25 -3.33
C PHE A 119 6.66 11.91 -1.99
#